data_AF-G8ACM2-F1
#
_entry.id   AF-G8ACM2-F1
#
_cell.length_a   1.000
_cell.length_b   1.000
_cell.length_c   1.000
_cell.angle_alpha   90.00
_cell.angle_beta   90.00
_cell.angle_gamma   90.00
#
_symmetry.space_group_name_H-M   'P 1'
#
loop_
_entity.id
_entity.type
_entity.pdbx_description
1 polymer ?
#
loop_
_entity_poly.entity_id
_entity_poly.type
_entity_poly.pdbx_seq_one_letter_code
_entity_poly.pdbx_strand_id
1 'polypeptide(L)' 'RAPNTEVQCSKAGGVCSDRCPPPHSRPFGRCQQGIPCC' A
#
# COMPACT_ATOMS: atom_id res chain seq x y z
N ARG A 1 10.02 3.63 -7.41
CA ARG A 1 10.13 2.24 -6.92
C ARG A 1 8.88 1.95 -6.08
N ALA A 2 8.21 0.82 -6.24
CA ALA A 2 7.01 0.53 -5.44
C ALA A 2 7.37 0.47 -3.94
N PRO A 3 6.53 0.99 -3.03
CA PRO A 3 6.74 0.84 -1.61
C PRO A 3 6.76 -0.65 -1.25
N ASN A 4 7.65 -1.02 -0.32
CA ASN A 4 7.80 -2.38 0.18
C ASN A 4 7.81 -2.44 1.72
N THR A 5 7.54 -1.31 2.37
CA THR A 5 7.46 -1.17 3.83
C THR A 5 6.33 -0.22 4.16
N GLU A 6 5.79 -0.33 5.37
CA GLU A 6 4.76 0.59 5.86
C GLU A 6 5.23 2.04 5.79
N VAL A 7 6.46 2.31 6.22
CA VAL A 7 7.04 3.66 6.17
C VAL A 7 7.08 4.21 4.73
N GLN A 8 7.40 3.39 3.73
CA GLN A 8 7.38 3.84 2.34
C GLN A 8 5.96 4.04 1.80
N CYS A 9 5.02 3.20 2.23
CA CYS A 9 3.61 3.32 1.88
C CYS A 9 3.04 4.65 2.40
N SER A 10 3.22 4.93 3.69
CA SER A 10 2.76 6.17 4.33
C SER A 10 3.44 7.41 3.73
N LYS A 11 4.74 7.34 3.41
CA LYS A 11 5.44 8.45 2.74
C LYS A 11 4.93 8.72 1.32
N ALA A 12 4.36 7.73 0.66
CA ALA A 12 3.75 7.86 -0.66
C ALA A 12 2.28 8.33 -0.59
N GLY A 13 1.73 8.57 0.60
CA GLY A 13 0.33 8.96 0.80
C GLY A 13 -0.63 7.78 0.80
N GLY A 14 -0.11 6.56 0.93
CA GLY A 14 -0.88 5.33 1.02
C GLY A 14 -1.08 4.82 2.45
N VAL A 15 -1.86 3.76 2.58
CA VAL A 15 -2.11 2.98 3.79
C VAL A 15 -1.96 1.49 3.50
N CYS A 16 -1.32 0.78 4.43
CA CYS A 16 -1.28 -0.68 4.40
C CYS A 16 -2.67 -1.21 4.75
N SER A 17 -3.32 -1.89 3.83
CA SER A 17 -4.60 -2.53 4.09
C SER A 17 -4.71 -3.82 3.30
N ASP A 18 -5.19 -4.89 3.94
CA ASP A 18 -5.40 -6.19 3.30
C ASP A 18 -6.33 -6.11 2.09
N ARG A 19 -7.22 -5.12 2.07
CA ARG A 19 -8.17 -4.90 0.97
C ARG A 19 -8.30 -3.41 0.64
N CYS A 20 -7.72 -3.00 -0.48
CA CYS A 20 -7.94 -1.66 -1.01
C CYS A 20 -9.41 -1.48 -1.39
N PRO A 21 -10.09 -0.41 -0.92
CA PRO A 21 -11.49 -0.19 -1.25
C PRO A 21 -11.65 0.13 -2.75
N PRO A 22 -12.49 -0.61 -3.49
CA PRO A 22 -12.84 -0.23 -4.86
C PRO A 22 -13.65 1.08 -4.87
N PRO A 23 -13.68 1.85 -5.97
CA PRO A 23 -13.16 1.54 -7.31
C PRO A 23 -11.83 2.22 -7.67
N HIS A 24 -11.33 3.15 -6.85
CA HIS A 24 -10.14 3.97 -7.17
C HIS A 24 -8.89 3.63 -6.36
N SER A 25 -8.99 2.82 -5.29
CA SER A 25 -7.82 2.40 -4.52
C SER A 25 -7.25 1.13 -5.14
N ARG A 26 -6.30 1.29 -6.07
CA ARG A 26 -5.50 0.17 -6.59
C ARG A 26 -4.21 0.08 -5.78
N PRO A 27 -3.76 -1.13 -5.40
CA PRO A 27 -2.49 -1.27 -4.73
C PRO A 27 -1.36 -0.83 -5.67
N PHE A 28 -0.50 0.07 -5.19
CA PHE A 28 0.64 0.60 -5.94
C PHE A 28 1.99 0.15 -5.34
N GLY A 29 1.93 -0.62 -4.25
CA GLY A 29 3.04 -1.38 -3.71
C GLY A 29 2.57 -2.34 -2.63
N ARG A 30 3.47 -2.66 -1.71
CA ARG A 30 3.20 -3.58 -0.61
C ARG A 30 3.87 -3.06 0.66
N CYS A 31 3.36 -3.48 1.79
CA CYS A 31 4.01 -3.31 3.07
C CYS A 31 4.75 -4.60 3.43
N GLN A 32 5.49 -4.57 4.54
CA GLN A 32 6.09 -5.79 5.08
C GLN A 32 4.97 -6.81 5.35
N GLN A 33 5.28 -8.11 5.22
CA GLN A 33 4.32 -9.22 5.35
C GLN A 33 3.33 -9.36 4.17
N GLY A 34 3.52 -8.61 3.08
CA GLY A 34 2.80 -8.84 1.82
C GLY A 34 1.45 -8.14 1.71
N ILE A 35 1.07 -7.36 2.73
CA ILE A 35 -0.10 -6.49 2.77
C ILE A 35 -0.02 -5.48 1.62
N PRO A 36 -1.07 -5.28 0.82
CA PRO A 36 -1.08 -4.27 -0.22
C PRO A 36 -0.92 -2.85 0.36
N CYS A 37 -0.10 -2.04 -0.30
CA CYS A 37 -0.09 -0.60 -0.09
C CYS A 37 -1.09 0.00 -1.08
N CYS A 38 -2.23 0.38 -0.52
CA CYS A 38 -3.24 1.26 -1.11
C CYS A 38 -2.88 2.69 -0.73
#